data_AF-A0A383EFN3-F1
#
_entry.id   AF-A0A383EFN3-F1
#
_cell.length_a   1.000
_cell.length_b   1.000
_cell.length_c   1.000
_cell.angle_alpha   90.00
_cell.angle_beta   90.00
_cell.angle_gamma   90.00
#
_symmetry.space_group_name_H-M   'P 1'
#
loop_
_entity.id
_entity.type
_entity.pdbx_description
1 polymer ?
#
loop_
_entity_poly.entity_id
_entity_poly.type
_entity_poly.pdbx_seq_one_letter_code
_entity_poly.pdbx_strand_id
1 'polypeptide(L)' 'MKNTGFIDEQSHGVFIISTTPFSKDGSIDLDSVDSLVEFYIDKRVTGMTILGM' A
#
# COMPACT_ATOMS: atom_id res chain seq x y z
N MET A 1 22.10 5.47 17.52
CA MET A 1 21.57 4.68 16.39
C MET A 1 20.42 5.47 15.80
N LYS A 2 20.51 5.93 14.54
CA LYS A 2 19.37 6.58 13.87
C LYS A 2 18.40 5.46 13.48
N ASN A 3 17.21 5.40 14.08
CA ASN A 3 16.12 4.50 13.66
C ASN A 3 15.82 4.80 12.17
N THR A 4 16.14 3.90 11.23
CA THR A 4 15.32 2.78 10.70
C THR A 4 14.02 3.29 10.06
N GLY A 5 13.83 3.02 8.76
CA GLY A 5 12.86 3.67 7.84
C GLY A 5 11.37 3.49 8.13
N PHE A 6 10.93 3.88 9.31
CA PHE A 6 9.53 4.01 9.68
C PHE A 6 8.96 5.36 9.19
N ILE A 7 7.64 5.40 8.98
CA ILE A 7 6.92 6.63 8.63
C ILE A 7 6.66 7.43 9.92
N ASP A 8 7.01 8.71 9.88
CA ASP A 8 6.86 9.70 10.96
C ASP A 8 6.41 11.06 10.39
N GLU A 9 6.31 12.10 11.23
CA GLU A 9 5.87 13.43 10.80
C GLU A 9 6.89 14.17 9.94
N GLN A 10 8.14 13.69 9.89
CA GLN A 10 9.20 14.21 9.03
C GLN A 10 9.27 13.44 7.69
N SER A 11 8.38 12.48 7.46
CA SER A 11 8.35 11.71 6.23
C SER A 11 7.72 12.53 5.10
N HIS A 12 8.37 12.53 3.93
CA HIS A 12 7.95 13.31 2.76
C HIS A 12 7.81 12.40 1.55
N GLY A 13 6.82 12.69 0.69
CA GLY A 13 6.56 11.91 -0.52
C GLY A 13 5.08 11.54 -0.66
N VAL A 14 4.81 10.53 -1.48
CA VAL A 14 3.45 10.02 -1.71
C VAL A 14 3.25 8.74 -0.92
N PHE A 15 2.40 8.80 0.09
CA PHE A 15 2.01 7.66 0.92
C PHE A 15 0.54 7.34 0.67
N ILE A 16 0.28 6.16 0.11
CA ILE A 16 -1.07 5.75 -0.26
C ILE A 16 -1.73 4.93 0.85
N ILE A 17 -3.06 5.02 0.94
CA ILE A 17 -3.89 4.05 1.67
C ILE A 17 -4.42 3.07 0.64
N SER A 18 -3.90 1.84 0.62
CA SER A 18 -4.28 0.83 -0.36
C SER A 18 -5.70 0.33 -0.10
N THR A 19 -6.41 0.02 -1.18
CA THR A 19 -7.63 -0.77 -1.11
C THR A 19 -7.31 -2.25 -0.91
N THR A 20 -8.29 -3.01 -0.40
CA THR A 20 -8.25 -4.48 -0.35
C THR A 20 -9.29 -5.02 -1.33
N PRO A 21 -8.89 -5.55 -2.49
CA PRO A 21 -9.81 -6.18 -3.43
C PRO A 21 -10.46 -7.44 -2.86
N PHE A 22 -11.77 -7.56 -3.04
CA PHE A 22 -12.55 -8.73 -2.64
C PHE A 22 -13.34 -9.28 -3.82
N SER A 23 -13.39 -10.61 -3.90
CA SER A 23 -14.30 -11.34 -4.76
C SER A 23 -15.75 -11.18 -4.31
N LYS A 24 -16.70 -11.55 -5.18
CA LYS A 24 -18.14 -11.47 -4.87
C LYS A 24 -18.57 -12.31 -3.66
N ASP A 25 -17.82 -13.36 -3.34
CA ASP A 25 -18.03 -14.22 -2.18
C ASP A 25 -17.40 -13.68 -0.89
N GLY A 26 -16.76 -12.51 -0.94
CA GLY A 26 -16.09 -11.87 0.19
C GLY A 26 -14.68 -12.41 0.47
N SER A 27 -14.16 -13.34 -0.33
CA SER A 27 -12.75 -13.74 -0.26
C SER A 27 -11.83 -12.66 -0.84
N ILE A 28 -10.56 -12.65 -0.44
CA ILE A 28 -9.58 -11.72 -1.02
C ILE A 28 -9.30 -12.13 -2.47
N ASP A 29 -9.38 -11.17 -3.39
CA ASP A 29 -8.95 -11.36 -4.77
C ASP A 29 -7.45 -11.07 -4.89
N LEU A 30 -6.63 -12.14 -4.82
CA LEU A 30 -5.18 -12.04 -4.83
C LEU A 30 -4.59 -11.60 -6.18
N ASP A 31 -5.23 -11.95 -7.30
CA ASP A 31 -4.78 -11.53 -8.63
C ASP A 31 -4.97 -10.01 -8.80
N SER A 32 -6.11 -9.49 -8.32
CA SER A 32 -6.34 -8.04 -8.26
C SER A 32 -5.35 -7.34 -7.33
N VAL A 33 -5.01 -7.93 -6.18
CA VAL A 33 -3.98 -7.39 -5.26
C VAL A 33 -2.63 -7.25 -5.97
N ASP A 34 -2.19 -8.28 -6.69
CA ASP A 34 -0.90 -8.27 -7.41
C ASP A 34 -0.85 -7.13 -8.42
N SER A 35 -1.87 -7.01 -9.28
CA SER A 35 -1.95 -5.94 -10.28
C SER A 35 -2.00 -4.53 -9.65
N LEU A 36 -2.66 -4.40 -8.50
CA LEU A 36 -2.76 -3.14 -7.76
C LEU A 36 -1.40 -2.72 -7.19
N VAL A 37 -0.64 -3.66 -6.63
CA VAL A 37 0.71 -3.42 -6.12
C VAL A 37 1.67 -3.04 -7.25
N GLU A 38 1.62 -3.75 -8.38
CA GLU A 38 2.42 -3.42 -9.57
C GLU A 38 2.13 -2.00 -10.07
N PHE A 39 0.86 -1.58 -10.08
CA PHE A 39 0.49 -0.21 -10.41
C PHE A 39 1.15 0.81 -9.45
N TYR A 40 1.12 0.57 -8.13
CA TYR A 40 1.73 1.48 -7.16
C TYR A 40 3.26 1.55 -7.29
N ILE A 41 3.91 0.42 -7.59
CA ILE A 41 5.35 0.36 -7.88
C ILE A 41 5.68 1.16 -9.14
N ASP A 42 4.91 0.99 -10.24
CA ASP A 42 5.09 1.77 -11.48
C ASP A 42 4.99 3.28 -11.24
N LYS A 43 4.05 3.69 -10.37
CA LYS A 43 3.90 5.11 -9.97
C LYS A 43 4.94 5.61 -8.98
N ARG A 44 5.85 4.75 -8.50
CA ARG A 44 6.93 5.10 -7.56
C ARG A 44 6.42 5.79 -6.30
N VAL A 45 5.36 5.23 -5.71
CA VAL A 45 4.90 5.70 -4.39
C VAL A 45 6.02 5.56 -3.36
N THR A 46 6.09 6.50 -2.42
CA THR A 46 7.12 6.53 -1.38
C THR A 46 6.83 5.48 -0.30
N GLY A 47 5.56 5.21 -0.05
CA GLY A 47 5.12 4.15 0.85
C GLY A 47 3.64 3.82 0.72
N MET A 48 3.23 2.75 1.37
CA MET A 48 1.87 2.24 1.33
C MET A 48 1.43 1.83 2.73
N THR A 49 0.22 2.22 3.13
CA THR A 49 -0.49 1.65 4.27
C THR A 49 -1.56 0.70 3.76
N ILE A 50 -1.78 -0.38 4.50
CA ILE A 50 -2.77 -1.41 4.20
C ILE A 50 -3.76 -1.49 5.36
N LEU A 51 -4.99 -1.97 5.09
CA LEU A 51 -6.03 -2.17 6.10
C LEU A 51 -6.35 -0.88 6.89
N GLY A 52 -6.82 0.15 6.18
CA GLY A 52 -7.32 1.36 6.81
C GLY A 52 -8.45 1.09 7.82
N MET A 53 -8.65 2.04 8.74
CA MET A 53 -9.73 2.03 9.73
C MET A 53 -10.98 2.72 9.22
#